data_AF-A0A968UC32-F1
#
_entry.id   AF-A0A968UC32-F1
#
_cell.length_a   1.000
_cell.length_b   1.000
_cell.length_c   1.000
_cell.angle_alpha   90.00
_cell.angle_beta   90.00
_cell.angle_gamma   90.00
#
_symmetry.space_group_name_H-M   'P 1'
#
loop_
_entity.id
_entity.type
_entity.pdbx_description
1 polymer ?
#
loop_
_entity_poly.entity_id
_entity_poly.type
_entity_poly.pdbx_seq_one_letter_code
_entity_poly.pdbx_strand_id
1 'polypeptide(L)'
;EDKDTQVFCEFLTRYPSLNAAQVASKQELEQFFKSHHVVQAKTIGRRLEQIQQGVALTEDVGIVEPLQLLVTALIAQLRVLLPSITTFDTKIEELFNSHSDAELFAALPGAGPHLAPRLLVAFGEERTRFQTAQDLLRYSGIAPVKESSGQKSWVHWRWSCPKFLRQTFVEWALQTRKHSFWAEAFYQMQRKKGKTHHGAIRALAFKWIRIVFRCWQDRVPYDEVKYLMALQRKGSPLVQNLALTGETK
;
A
#
# COMPACT_ATOMS: atom_id res chain seq x y z
N GLU A 1 1.75 -13.01 -12.32
CA GLU A 1 1.62 -13.59 -10.97
C GLU A 1 3.01 -13.98 -10.52
N ASP A 2 3.25 -14.04 -9.21
CA ASP A 2 4.49 -14.57 -8.61
C ASP A 2 5.80 -13.82 -8.96
N LYS A 3 5.74 -12.55 -9.36
CA LYS A 3 6.91 -11.76 -9.80
C LYS A 3 7.97 -11.54 -8.70
N ASP A 4 7.60 -11.83 -7.47
CA ASP A 4 8.33 -11.70 -6.22
C ASP A 4 8.63 -13.06 -5.58
N THR A 5 8.69 -14.12 -6.39
CA THR A 5 8.93 -15.48 -5.90
C THR A 5 10.21 -16.08 -6.45
N GLN A 6 10.72 -17.09 -5.76
CA GLN A 6 11.86 -17.86 -6.24
C GLN A 6 11.56 -18.55 -7.57
N VAL A 7 10.35 -19.10 -7.78
CA VAL A 7 9.99 -19.76 -9.06
C VAL A 7 10.07 -18.80 -10.24
N PHE A 8 9.76 -17.52 -10.06
CA PHE A 8 9.93 -16.50 -11.10
C PHE A 8 11.40 -16.24 -11.43
N CYS A 9 12.26 -16.13 -10.41
CA CYS A 9 13.70 -16.04 -10.59
C CYS A 9 14.28 -17.26 -11.33
N GLU A 10 13.89 -18.47 -10.94
CA GLU A 10 14.35 -19.70 -11.57
C GLU A 10 13.86 -19.82 -13.03
N PHE A 11 12.61 -19.42 -13.29
CA PHE A 11 12.05 -19.47 -14.63
C PHE A 11 12.80 -18.55 -15.59
N LEU A 12 13.01 -17.29 -15.22
CA LEU A 12 13.72 -16.34 -16.07
C LEU A 12 15.23 -16.63 -16.16
N THR A 13 15.80 -17.33 -15.17
CA THR A 13 17.19 -17.82 -15.27
C THR A 13 17.30 -18.91 -16.34
N ARG A 14 16.35 -19.84 -16.36
CA ARG A 14 16.35 -20.97 -17.31
C ARG A 14 15.88 -20.56 -18.71
N TYR A 15 14.94 -19.61 -18.78
CA TYR A 15 14.35 -19.12 -20.01
C TYR A 15 14.43 -17.58 -20.04
N PRO A 16 15.60 -17.02 -20.38
CA PRO A 16 15.84 -15.57 -20.32
C PRO A 16 15.12 -14.79 -21.43
N SER A 17 14.51 -15.47 -22.39
CA SER A 17 13.77 -14.87 -23.49
C SER A 17 12.47 -15.64 -23.77
N LEU A 18 11.53 -14.95 -24.42
CA LEU A 18 10.29 -15.57 -24.84
C LEU A 18 10.55 -16.73 -25.81
N ASN A 19 11.47 -16.56 -26.76
CA ASN A 19 11.82 -17.62 -27.71
C ASN A 19 12.41 -18.85 -26.99
N ALA A 20 13.30 -18.65 -26.02
CA ALA A 20 13.86 -19.75 -25.23
C ALA A 20 12.77 -20.52 -24.47
N ALA A 21 11.75 -19.83 -23.97
CA ALA A 21 10.59 -20.46 -23.33
C ALA A 21 9.66 -21.16 -24.34
N GLN A 22 9.50 -20.62 -25.55
CA GLN A 22 8.63 -21.17 -26.59
C GLN A 22 9.19 -22.43 -27.27
N VAL A 23 10.52 -22.49 -27.43
CA VAL A 23 11.23 -23.67 -27.99
C VAL A 23 11.21 -24.84 -27.01
N ALA A 24 11.13 -24.59 -25.70
CA ALA A 24 11.01 -25.64 -24.70
C ALA A 24 9.72 -26.45 -24.90
N SER A 25 9.82 -27.76 -24.78
CA SER A 25 8.67 -28.64 -24.94
C SER A 25 7.66 -28.42 -23.81
N LYS A 26 6.39 -28.73 -24.11
CA LYS A 26 5.31 -28.69 -23.12
C LYS A 26 5.67 -29.49 -21.86
N GLN A 27 6.24 -30.69 -22.04
CA GLN A 27 6.62 -31.58 -20.95
C GLN A 27 7.73 -30.98 -20.07
N GLU A 28 8.75 -30.35 -20.66
CA GLU A 28 9.83 -29.70 -19.90
C GLU A 28 9.31 -28.52 -19.06
N LEU A 29 8.44 -27.70 -19.63
CA LEU A 29 7.82 -26.58 -18.92
C LEU A 29 6.89 -27.07 -17.80
N GLU A 30 6.08 -28.11 -18.04
CA GLU A 30 5.25 -28.73 -17.01
C GLU A 30 6.09 -29.31 -15.86
N GLN A 31 7.18 -30.00 -16.18
CA GLN A 31 8.09 -30.57 -15.19
C GLN A 31 8.77 -29.47 -14.39
N PHE A 32 9.20 -28.38 -15.05
CA PHE A 32 9.76 -27.20 -14.38
C PHE A 32 8.77 -26.62 -13.35
N PHE A 33 7.51 -26.39 -13.72
CA PHE A 33 6.54 -25.83 -12.77
C PHE A 33 6.26 -26.77 -11.60
N LYS A 34 6.13 -28.07 -11.86
CA LYS A 34 5.91 -29.08 -10.82
C LYS A 34 7.09 -29.18 -9.85
N SER A 35 8.33 -29.10 -10.34
CA SER A 35 9.53 -29.13 -9.47
C SER A 35 9.66 -27.91 -8.56
N HIS A 36 8.97 -26.81 -8.90
CA HIS A 36 8.91 -25.59 -8.09
C HIS A 36 7.58 -25.45 -7.35
N HIS A 37 6.92 -26.57 -7.04
CA HIS A 37 5.67 -26.64 -6.26
C HIS A 37 4.46 -25.91 -6.89
N VAL A 38 4.53 -25.55 -8.18
CA VAL A 38 3.35 -25.07 -8.93
C VAL A 38 2.63 -26.30 -9.47
N VAL A 39 1.68 -26.82 -8.69
CA VAL A 39 1.02 -28.12 -8.96
C VAL A 39 -0.36 -28.00 -9.61
N GLN A 40 -0.98 -26.82 -9.57
CA GLN A 40 -2.32 -26.65 -10.09
C GLN A 40 -2.35 -26.71 -11.62
N ALA A 41 -2.94 -27.78 -12.16
CA ALA A 41 -2.99 -28.03 -13.61
C ALA A 41 -3.58 -26.86 -14.41
N LYS A 42 -4.62 -26.19 -13.89
CA LYS A 42 -5.21 -24.99 -14.50
C LYS A 42 -4.20 -23.85 -14.64
N THR A 43 -3.39 -23.63 -13.61
CA THR A 43 -2.37 -22.56 -13.59
C THR A 43 -1.23 -22.86 -14.55
N ILE A 44 -0.75 -24.10 -14.55
CA ILE A 44 0.26 -24.55 -15.51
C ILE A 44 -0.26 -24.42 -16.94
N GLY A 45 -1.44 -24.96 -17.24
CA GLY A 45 -2.06 -24.91 -18.56
C GLY A 45 -2.17 -23.47 -19.10
N ARG A 46 -2.67 -22.54 -18.27
CA ARG A 46 -2.74 -21.13 -18.63
C ARG A 46 -1.35 -20.52 -18.90
N ARG A 47 -0.32 -20.83 -18.10
CA ARG A 47 1.03 -20.30 -18.32
C ARG A 47 1.64 -20.80 -19.62
N LEU A 48 1.47 -22.08 -19.93
CA LEU A 48 1.94 -22.68 -21.19
C LEU A 48 1.27 -22.01 -22.38
N GLU A 49 -0.05 -21.83 -22.32
CA GLU A 49 -0.79 -21.12 -23.36
C GLU A 49 -0.29 -19.68 -23.53
N GLN A 50 -0.08 -18.95 -22.43
CA GLN A 50 0.45 -17.58 -22.46
C GLN A 50 1.87 -17.48 -23.03
N ILE A 51 2.74 -18.46 -22.74
CA ILE A 51 4.10 -18.51 -23.32
C ILE A 51 4.01 -18.75 -24.83
N GLN A 52 3.21 -19.74 -25.25
CA GLN A 52 3.10 -20.10 -26.67
C GLN A 52 2.42 -19.02 -27.51
N GLN A 53 1.41 -18.33 -26.97
CA GLN A 53 0.72 -17.21 -27.63
C GLN A 53 1.46 -15.86 -27.47
N GLY A 54 2.53 -15.82 -26.67
CA GLY A 54 3.31 -14.61 -26.46
C GLY A 54 3.89 -14.09 -27.77
N VAL A 55 3.81 -12.76 -27.97
CA VAL A 55 4.40 -12.08 -29.12
C VAL A 55 5.57 -11.24 -28.63
N ALA A 56 6.74 -11.44 -29.23
CA ALA A 56 7.91 -10.62 -28.95
C ALA A 56 7.66 -9.18 -29.40
N LEU A 57 7.98 -8.21 -28.54
CA LEU A 57 7.88 -6.79 -28.90
C LEU A 57 8.90 -6.41 -29.99
N THR A 58 10.07 -7.06 -29.95
CA THR A 58 11.15 -6.92 -30.92
C THR A 58 12.00 -8.20 -30.94
N GLU A 59 12.59 -8.49 -32.09
CA GLU A 59 13.58 -9.55 -32.28
C GLU A 59 14.99 -8.98 -32.55
N ASP A 60 15.15 -7.66 -32.42
CA ASP A 60 16.43 -6.98 -32.59
C ASP A 60 17.44 -7.45 -31.53
N VAL A 61 18.46 -8.16 -31.99
CA VAL A 61 19.54 -8.73 -31.19
C VAL A 61 20.25 -7.64 -30.36
N GLY A 62 20.43 -6.44 -30.92
CA GLY A 62 21.08 -5.32 -30.24
C GLY A 62 20.29 -4.77 -29.05
N ILE A 63 18.99 -5.10 -28.95
CA ILE A 63 18.14 -4.77 -27.81
C ILE A 63 17.95 -5.99 -26.90
N VAL A 64 17.71 -7.16 -27.48
CA VAL A 64 17.35 -8.38 -26.75
C VAL A 64 18.52 -8.90 -25.92
N GLU A 65 19.73 -9.02 -26.46
CA GLU A 65 20.86 -9.59 -25.72
C GLU A 65 21.26 -8.73 -24.50
N PRO A 66 21.40 -7.39 -24.60
CA PRO A 66 21.70 -6.58 -23.43
C PRO A 66 20.61 -6.64 -22.35
N LEU A 67 19.33 -6.71 -22.75
CA LEU A 67 18.23 -6.84 -21.80
C LEU A 67 18.20 -8.22 -21.11
N GLN A 68 18.57 -9.29 -21.82
CA GLN A 68 18.72 -10.62 -21.20
C GLN A 68 19.83 -10.62 -20.14
N LEU A 69 20.96 -9.97 -20.42
CA LEU A 69 22.03 -9.77 -19.45
C LEU A 69 21.56 -8.96 -18.25
N LEU A 70 20.82 -7.87 -18.48
CA LEU A 70 20.22 -7.06 -17.42
C LEU A 70 19.24 -7.87 -16.56
N VAL A 71 18.36 -8.67 -17.17
CA VAL A 71 17.44 -9.58 -16.47
C VAL A 71 18.20 -10.54 -15.58
N THR A 72 19.27 -11.16 -16.09
CA THR A 72 20.13 -12.08 -15.31
C THR A 72 20.75 -11.38 -14.10
N ALA A 73 21.26 -10.16 -14.28
CA ALA A 73 21.83 -9.36 -13.20
C ALA A 73 20.77 -8.96 -12.15
N LEU A 74 19.56 -8.60 -12.58
CA LEU A 74 18.45 -8.25 -11.69
C LEU A 74 17.94 -9.47 -10.93
N ILE A 75 17.90 -10.64 -11.54
CA ILE A 75 17.51 -11.89 -10.87
C ILE A 75 18.51 -12.25 -9.78
N ALA A 76 19.81 -12.12 -10.04
CA ALA A 76 20.83 -12.36 -9.03
C ALA A 76 20.63 -11.47 -7.79
N GLN A 77 20.27 -10.21 -7.98
CA GLN A 77 19.91 -9.30 -6.88
C GLN A 77 18.61 -9.71 -6.20
N LEU A 78 17.56 -10.02 -6.97
CA LEU A 78 16.24 -10.37 -6.43
C LEU A 78 16.31 -11.63 -5.55
N ARG A 79 17.08 -12.65 -5.97
CA ARG A 79 17.28 -13.89 -5.18
C ARG A 79 17.83 -13.62 -3.78
N VAL A 80 18.67 -12.61 -3.61
CA VAL A 80 19.24 -12.23 -2.30
C VAL A 80 18.26 -11.37 -1.51
N LEU A 81 17.53 -10.49 -2.18
CA LEU A 81 16.57 -9.58 -1.54
C LEU A 81 15.35 -10.30 -0.99
N LEU A 82 14.82 -11.31 -1.68
CA LEU A 82 13.61 -12.04 -1.23
C LEU A 82 13.73 -12.62 0.19
N PRO A 83 14.72 -13.46 0.53
CA PRO A 83 14.88 -13.98 1.90
C PRO A 83 15.23 -12.87 2.90
N SER A 84 15.91 -11.81 2.46
CA SER A 84 16.18 -10.65 3.31
C SER A 84 14.87 -9.93 3.68
N ILE A 85 13.93 -9.75 2.74
CA ILE A 85 12.60 -9.19 2.99
C ILE A 85 11.85 -10.05 4.01
N THR A 86 11.82 -11.36 3.82
CA THR A 86 11.21 -12.28 4.81
C THR A 86 11.82 -12.12 6.19
N THR A 87 13.15 -12.02 6.28
CA THR A 87 13.86 -11.80 7.54
C THR A 87 13.45 -10.49 8.21
N PHE A 88 13.35 -9.40 7.45
CA PHE A 88 12.88 -8.12 7.96
C PHE A 88 11.42 -8.17 8.38
N ASP A 89 10.54 -8.82 7.61
CA ASP A 89 9.12 -8.94 7.93
C ASP A 89 8.92 -9.70 9.25
N THR A 90 9.59 -10.84 9.44
CA THR A 90 9.57 -11.58 10.71
C THR A 90 10.07 -10.71 11.87
N LYS A 91 11.18 -9.97 11.67
CA LYS A 91 11.71 -9.14 12.75
C LYS A 91 10.82 -7.95 13.08
N ILE A 92 10.18 -7.34 12.08
CA ILE A 92 9.21 -6.27 12.27
C ILE A 92 8.02 -6.79 13.06
N GLU A 93 7.49 -7.97 12.73
CA GLU A 93 6.37 -8.59 13.44
C GLU A 93 6.71 -8.85 14.91
N GLU A 94 7.85 -9.48 15.19
CA GLU A 94 8.33 -9.72 16.56
C GLU A 94 8.43 -8.42 17.37
N LEU A 95 9.12 -7.41 16.81
CA LEU A 95 9.34 -6.14 17.49
C LEU A 95 8.03 -5.38 17.70
N PHE A 96 7.16 -5.37 16.68
CA PHE A 96 5.85 -4.74 16.78
C PHE A 96 5.01 -5.38 17.88
N ASN A 97 4.91 -6.71 17.93
CA ASN A 97 4.11 -7.40 18.93
C ASN A 97 4.65 -7.22 20.36
N SER A 98 5.96 -7.00 20.52
CA SER A 98 6.57 -6.70 21.82
C SER A 98 6.39 -5.25 22.28
N HIS A 99 5.96 -4.35 21.39
CA HIS A 99 5.92 -2.93 21.66
C HIS A 99 4.68 -2.51 22.48
N SER A 100 4.85 -1.62 23.45
CA SER A 100 3.74 -1.18 24.34
C SER A 100 2.54 -0.55 23.62
N ASP A 101 2.78 0.17 22.52
CA ASP A 101 1.73 0.77 21.67
C ASP A 101 1.20 -0.16 20.55
N ALA A 102 1.61 -1.43 20.49
CA ALA A 102 1.22 -2.32 19.39
C ALA A 102 -0.30 -2.37 19.20
N GLU A 103 -1.04 -2.58 20.29
CA GLU A 103 -2.51 -2.67 20.28
C GLU A 103 -3.18 -1.39 19.77
N LEU A 104 -2.60 -0.22 20.05
CA LEU A 104 -3.13 1.07 19.61
C LEU A 104 -3.18 1.17 18.08
N PHE A 105 -2.14 0.68 17.41
CA PHE A 105 -2.03 0.69 15.95
C PHE A 105 -2.65 -0.55 15.31
N ALA A 106 -2.63 -1.70 15.97
CA ALA A 106 -3.27 -2.93 15.51
C ALA A 106 -4.81 -2.81 15.48
N ALA A 107 -5.41 -2.06 16.41
CA ALA A 107 -6.85 -1.81 16.44
C ALA A 107 -7.35 -0.89 15.32
N LEU A 108 -6.45 -0.28 14.53
CA LEU A 108 -6.84 0.62 13.45
C LEU A 108 -7.48 -0.15 12.28
N PRO A 109 -8.62 0.32 11.76
CA PRO A 109 -9.35 -0.38 10.71
C PRO A 109 -8.49 -0.47 9.44
N GLY A 110 -8.30 -1.69 8.93
CA GLY A 110 -7.56 -1.95 7.69
C GLY A 110 -6.05 -1.67 7.77
N ALA A 111 -5.46 -1.53 8.97
CA ALA A 111 -4.02 -1.40 9.11
C ALA A 111 -3.31 -2.74 8.85
N GLY A 112 -3.77 -3.81 9.51
CA GLY A 112 -3.19 -5.15 9.35
C GLY A 112 -1.69 -5.22 9.71
N PRO A 113 -1.02 -6.34 9.42
CA PRO A 113 0.34 -6.62 9.91
C PRO A 113 1.41 -5.72 9.28
N HIS A 114 1.16 -5.14 8.10
CA HIS A 114 2.17 -4.32 7.42
C HIS A 114 2.01 -2.82 7.65
N LEU A 115 0.78 -2.28 7.71
CA LEU A 115 0.60 -0.84 7.91
C LEU A 115 0.60 -0.48 9.39
N ALA A 116 0.17 -1.36 10.30
CA ALA A 116 0.19 -1.04 11.73
C ALA A 116 1.60 -0.73 12.26
N PRO A 117 2.66 -1.53 11.97
CA PRO A 117 4.02 -1.18 12.37
C PRO A 117 4.53 0.10 11.70
N ARG A 118 4.21 0.32 10.42
CA ARG A 118 4.60 1.56 9.71
C ARG A 118 3.96 2.80 10.33
N LEU A 119 2.69 2.71 10.73
CA LEU A 119 1.98 3.78 11.41
C LEU A 119 2.61 4.04 12.79
N LEU A 120 2.92 2.99 13.55
CA LEU A 120 3.60 3.13 14.84
C LEU A 120 4.90 3.92 14.68
N VAL A 121 5.75 3.56 13.72
CA VAL A 121 7.01 4.30 13.43
C VAL A 121 6.75 5.75 12.98
N ALA A 122 5.67 6.00 12.24
CA ALA A 122 5.34 7.34 11.75
C ALA A 122 5.02 8.32 12.90
N PHE A 123 4.36 7.85 13.96
CA PHE A 123 4.10 8.64 15.17
C PHE A 123 5.32 8.62 16.10
N GLY A 124 5.93 7.44 16.27
CA GLY A 124 7.06 7.19 17.15
C GLY A 124 6.67 7.00 18.62
N GLU A 125 7.66 6.67 19.44
CA GLU A 125 7.49 6.46 20.88
C GLU A 125 7.43 7.79 21.65
N GLU A 126 8.25 8.74 21.22
CA GLU A 126 8.39 10.05 21.87
C GLU A 126 7.16 10.95 21.61
N ARG A 127 6.26 11.02 22.60
CA ARG A 127 5.01 11.77 22.51
C ARG A 127 5.20 13.28 22.33
N THR A 128 6.34 13.80 22.78
CA THR A 128 6.67 15.23 22.69
C THR A 128 7.24 15.64 21.33
N ARG A 129 7.62 14.68 20.47
CA ARG A 129 8.18 14.91 19.13
C ARG A 129 7.30 15.83 18.28
N PHE A 130 5.99 15.72 18.44
CA PHE A 130 5.00 16.53 17.76
C PHE A 130 4.10 17.19 18.80
N GLN A 131 4.13 18.52 18.89
CA GLN A 131 3.28 19.27 19.83
C GLN A 131 1.80 19.16 19.43
N THR A 132 1.52 19.11 18.14
CA THR A 132 0.16 19.03 17.60
C THR A 132 0.07 18.04 16.45
N ALA A 133 -1.15 17.54 16.19
CA ALA A 133 -1.43 16.73 15.00
C ALA A 133 -1.06 17.46 13.69
N GLN A 134 -1.09 18.79 13.70
CA GLN A 134 -0.73 19.61 12.55
C GLN A 134 0.75 19.50 12.19
N ASP A 135 1.62 19.27 13.18
CA ASP A 135 3.06 19.10 12.97
C ASP A 135 3.34 17.78 12.24
N LEU A 136 2.71 16.69 12.69
CA LEU A 136 2.78 15.39 11.99
C LEU A 136 2.18 15.47 10.58
N LEU A 137 1.06 16.18 10.41
CA LEU A 137 0.45 16.39 9.08
C LEU A 137 1.39 17.13 8.12
N ARG A 138 2.13 18.14 8.62
CA ARG A 138 3.13 18.89 7.82
C ARG A 138 4.34 18.02 7.53
N TYR A 139 4.89 17.36 8.55
CA TYR A 139 6.06 16.50 8.44
C TYR A 139 5.84 15.34 7.45
N SER A 140 4.70 14.66 7.53
CA SER A 140 4.31 13.56 6.62
C SER A 140 3.92 14.03 5.22
N GLY A 141 3.82 15.34 4.97
CA GLY A 141 3.39 15.89 3.68
C GLY A 141 1.93 15.63 3.32
N ILE A 142 1.09 15.24 4.29
CA ILE A 142 -0.35 15.08 4.10
C ILE A 142 -1.07 16.44 4.13
N ALA A 143 -0.63 17.36 4.98
CA ALA A 143 -1.11 18.74 4.92
C ALA A 143 -0.66 19.41 3.61
N PRO A 144 -1.60 20.02 2.85
CA PRO A 144 -1.23 20.77 1.67
C PRO A 144 -0.50 22.06 2.04
N VAL A 145 0.17 22.64 1.04
CA VAL A 145 0.74 23.98 1.11
C VAL A 145 -0.20 24.91 0.35
N LYS A 146 -0.57 26.03 0.98
CA LYS A 146 -1.27 27.12 0.32
C LYS A 146 -0.24 28.21 0.04
N GLU A 147 -0.08 28.58 -1.20
CA GLU A 147 0.72 29.71 -1.62
C GLU A 147 -0.20 30.80 -2.14
N SER A 148 0.02 32.04 -1.68
CA SER A 148 -0.81 33.17 -2.03
C SER A 148 0.05 34.40 -2.21
N SER A 149 -0.02 35.04 -3.37
CA SER A 149 0.67 36.29 -3.70
C SER A 149 -0.34 37.28 -4.26
N GLY A 150 -0.79 38.25 -3.46
CA GLY A 150 -1.68 39.34 -3.85
C GLY A 150 -2.94 38.91 -4.61
N GLN A 151 -2.81 38.73 -5.93
CA GLN A 151 -3.88 38.36 -6.86
C GLN A 151 -4.04 36.85 -7.11
N LYS A 152 -3.10 36.00 -6.68
CA LYS A 152 -3.16 34.55 -6.92
C LYS A 152 -3.09 33.78 -5.61
N SER A 153 -3.92 32.75 -5.48
CA SER A 153 -3.89 31.79 -4.38
C SER A 153 -4.07 30.39 -4.96
N TRP A 154 -3.14 29.49 -4.67
CA TRP A 154 -3.21 28.10 -5.11
C TRP A 154 -2.81 27.14 -3.99
N VAL A 155 -3.27 25.90 -4.09
CA VAL A 155 -3.04 24.86 -3.07
C VAL A 155 -2.39 23.67 -3.74
N HIS A 156 -1.26 23.23 -3.21
CA HIS A 156 -0.51 22.12 -3.76
C HIS A 156 0.02 21.19 -2.68
N TRP A 157 0.67 20.13 -3.14
CA TRP A 157 1.24 19.15 -2.26
C TRP A 157 2.59 19.62 -1.71
N ARG A 158 2.90 19.23 -0.47
CA ARG A 158 4.23 19.48 0.07
C ARG A 158 5.22 18.57 -0.66
N TRP A 159 6.21 19.14 -1.33
CA TRP A 159 7.19 18.34 -2.08
C TRP A 159 8.26 17.74 -1.17
N SER A 160 8.81 18.57 -0.26
CA SER A 160 9.78 18.13 0.74
C SER A 160 9.10 17.44 1.93
N CYS A 161 9.12 16.11 1.94
CA CYS A 161 8.72 15.28 3.08
C CYS A 161 9.25 13.84 2.92
N PRO A 162 9.25 13.01 3.99
CA PRO A 162 9.49 11.57 3.87
C PRO A 162 8.41 10.87 3.03
N LYS A 163 8.73 10.56 1.76
CA LYS A 163 7.77 10.01 0.78
C LYS A 163 7.14 8.70 1.25
N PHE A 164 7.91 7.83 1.91
CA PHE A 164 7.43 6.56 2.44
C PHE A 164 6.37 6.72 3.56
N LEU A 165 6.56 7.69 4.46
CA LEU A 165 5.56 7.98 5.50
C LEU A 165 4.29 8.56 4.89
N ARG A 166 4.43 9.44 3.90
CA ARG A 166 3.27 9.97 3.16
C ARG A 166 2.48 8.84 2.50
N GLN A 167 3.18 7.95 1.81
CA GLN A 167 2.60 6.79 1.16
C GLN A 167 1.87 5.90 2.17
N THR A 168 2.50 5.61 3.31
CA THR A 168 1.88 4.84 4.42
C THR A 168 0.52 5.39 4.81
N PHE A 169 0.41 6.69 5.06
CA PHE A 169 -0.87 7.31 5.44
C PHE A 169 -1.91 7.29 4.33
N VAL A 170 -1.50 7.46 3.06
CA VAL A 170 -2.41 7.43 1.90
C VAL A 170 -2.92 6.01 1.65
N GLU A 171 -2.05 5.02 1.69
CA GLU A 171 -2.39 3.60 1.53
C GLU A 171 -3.32 3.12 2.64
N TRP A 172 -2.99 3.43 3.90
CA TRP A 172 -3.85 3.07 5.02
C TRP A 172 -5.21 3.77 4.96
N ALA A 173 -5.26 5.07 4.66
CA ALA A 173 -6.53 5.76 4.47
C ALA A 173 -7.39 5.13 3.37
N LEU A 174 -6.78 4.65 2.28
CA LEU A 174 -7.49 3.90 1.25
C LEU A 174 -8.04 2.57 1.78
N GLN A 175 -7.27 1.81 2.56
CA GLN A 175 -7.74 0.55 3.14
C GLN A 175 -8.90 0.76 4.12
N THR A 176 -8.86 1.81 4.95
CA THR A 176 -9.90 2.08 5.95
C THR A 176 -11.31 2.18 5.36
N ARG A 177 -11.45 2.54 4.08
CA ARG A 177 -12.74 2.60 3.37
C ARG A 177 -13.51 1.29 3.37
N LYS A 178 -12.81 0.15 3.37
CA LYS A 178 -13.44 -1.17 3.38
C LYS A 178 -13.79 -1.65 4.80
N HIS A 179 -13.21 -1.00 5.82
CA HIS A 179 -13.24 -1.48 7.20
C HIS A 179 -13.88 -0.49 8.18
N SER A 180 -14.15 0.75 7.77
CA SER A 180 -14.77 1.80 8.59
C SER A 180 -15.87 2.50 7.81
N PHE A 181 -17.05 2.55 8.43
CA PHE A 181 -18.26 3.10 7.81
C PHE A 181 -18.14 4.61 7.57
N TRP A 182 -17.61 5.34 8.57
CA TRP A 182 -17.43 6.80 8.41
C TRP A 182 -16.36 7.14 7.38
N ALA A 183 -15.32 6.30 7.25
CA ALA A 183 -14.23 6.54 6.33
C ALA A 183 -14.71 6.50 4.86
N GLU A 184 -15.54 5.51 4.50
CA GLU A 184 -16.13 5.44 3.16
C GLU A 184 -17.13 6.57 2.92
N ALA A 185 -18.02 6.86 3.86
CA ALA A 185 -18.96 7.96 3.71
C ALA A 185 -18.24 9.31 3.55
N PHE A 186 -17.15 9.53 4.29
CA PHE A 186 -16.34 10.73 4.16
C PHE A 186 -15.65 10.78 2.79
N TYR A 187 -15.08 9.67 2.32
CA TYR A 187 -14.52 9.58 0.97
C TYR A 187 -15.57 9.94 -0.09
N GLN A 188 -16.77 9.36 -0.03
CA GLN A 188 -17.85 9.64 -0.97
C GLN A 188 -18.33 11.09 -0.90
N MET A 189 -18.48 11.65 0.29
CA MET A 189 -18.79 13.07 0.48
C MET A 189 -17.75 13.97 -0.21
N GLN A 190 -16.46 13.62 -0.12
CA GLN A 190 -15.41 14.39 -0.78
C GLN A 190 -15.41 14.20 -2.30
N ARG A 191 -15.76 13.01 -2.81
CA ARG A 191 -15.98 12.78 -4.26
C ARG A 191 -17.16 13.58 -4.79
N LYS A 192 -18.28 13.64 -4.07
CA LYS A 192 -19.46 14.47 -4.41
C LYS A 192 -19.15 15.97 -4.46
N LYS A 193 -18.18 16.43 -3.65
CA LYS A 193 -17.64 17.81 -3.71
C LYS A 193 -16.69 18.07 -4.89
N GLY A 194 -16.56 17.14 -5.84
CA GLY A 194 -15.71 17.29 -7.02
C GLY A 194 -14.23 16.95 -6.80
N LYS A 195 -13.83 16.41 -5.64
CA LYS A 195 -12.44 15.98 -5.45
C LYS A 195 -12.12 14.76 -6.31
N THR A 196 -10.91 14.75 -6.88
CA THR A 196 -10.33 13.55 -7.51
C THR A 196 -10.19 12.42 -6.50
N HIS A 197 -10.04 11.18 -6.98
CA HIS A 197 -9.84 10.00 -6.14
C HIS A 197 -8.73 10.20 -5.10
N HIS A 198 -7.52 10.54 -5.55
CA HIS A 198 -6.39 10.79 -4.67
C HIS A 198 -6.58 12.04 -3.79
N GLY A 199 -7.31 13.06 -4.28
CA GLY A 199 -7.69 14.22 -3.48
C GLY A 199 -8.60 13.86 -2.30
N ALA A 200 -9.55 12.95 -2.50
CA ALA A 200 -10.45 12.46 -1.46
C ALA A 200 -9.73 11.56 -0.45
N ILE A 201 -8.88 10.63 -0.90
CA ILE A 201 -8.07 9.76 0.00
C ILE A 201 -7.14 10.61 0.87
N ARG A 202 -6.46 11.62 0.31
CA ARG A 202 -5.58 12.49 1.10
C ARG A 202 -6.35 13.30 2.14
N ALA A 203 -7.56 13.75 1.81
CA ALA A 203 -8.42 14.40 2.79
C ALA A 203 -8.84 13.43 3.92
N LEU A 204 -9.05 12.16 3.60
CA LEU A 204 -9.34 11.12 4.57
C LEU A 204 -8.12 10.84 5.46
N ALA A 205 -6.91 10.69 4.87
CA ALA A 205 -5.66 10.56 5.61
C ALA A 205 -5.42 11.75 6.57
N PHE A 206 -5.68 12.97 6.11
CA PHE A 206 -5.59 14.18 6.94
C PHE A 206 -6.48 14.07 8.18
N LYS A 207 -7.70 13.57 8.00
CA LYS A 207 -8.67 13.40 9.08
C LYS A 207 -8.26 12.28 10.03
N TRP A 208 -7.80 11.16 9.50
CA TRP A 208 -7.29 10.02 10.28
C TRP A 208 -6.10 10.39 11.16
N ILE A 209 -5.10 11.09 10.63
CA ILE A 209 -3.91 11.50 11.42
C ILE A 209 -4.33 12.28 12.66
N ARG A 210 -5.31 13.17 12.56
CA ARG A 210 -5.80 13.94 13.73
C ARG A 210 -6.48 13.07 14.78
N ILE A 211 -7.22 12.05 14.35
CA ILE A 211 -7.89 11.10 15.24
C ILE A 211 -6.83 10.25 15.96
N VAL A 212 -5.94 9.61 15.18
CA VAL A 212 -4.89 8.74 15.72
C VAL A 212 -3.91 9.51 16.58
N PHE A 213 -3.59 10.77 16.25
CA PHE A 213 -2.77 11.61 17.10
C PHE A 213 -3.36 11.77 18.50
N ARG A 214 -4.68 11.92 18.62
CA ARG A 214 -5.32 12.00 19.94
C ARG A 214 -5.28 10.66 20.67
N CYS A 215 -5.58 9.56 19.98
CA CYS A 215 -5.45 8.21 20.51
C CYS A 215 -4.03 7.93 21.03
N TRP A 216 -3.01 8.27 20.23
CA TRP A 216 -1.60 8.10 20.52
C TRP A 216 -1.14 8.90 21.74
N GLN A 217 -1.56 10.16 21.86
CA GLN A 217 -1.27 10.99 23.05
C GLN A 217 -1.94 10.42 24.32
N ASP A 218 -3.19 9.95 24.20
CA ASP A 218 -3.96 9.45 25.35
C ASP A 218 -3.68 7.99 25.70
N ARG A 219 -2.93 7.27 24.84
CA ARG A 219 -2.74 5.81 24.90
C ARG A 219 -4.06 5.03 24.90
N VAL A 220 -5.05 5.54 24.18
CA VAL A 220 -6.37 4.90 24.06
C VAL A 220 -6.55 4.42 22.62
N PRO A 221 -6.75 3.12 22.39
CA PRO A 221 -7.05 2.59 21.05
C PRO A 221 -8.24 3.30 20.39
N TYR A 222 -8.24 3.31 19.06
CA TYR A 222 -9.33 3.89 18.30
C TYR A 222 -10.63 3.10 18.50
N ASP A 223 -11.73 3.82 18.74
CA ASP A 223 -13.08 3.28 18.84
C ASP A 223 -13.99 4.04 17.87
N GLU A 224 -14.53 3.30 16.89
CA GLU A 224 -15.39 3.86 15.85
C GLU A 224 -16.74 4.35 16.38
N VAL A 225 -17.33 3.64 17.34
CA VAL A 225 -18.61 4.02 17.95
C VAL A 225 -18.45 5.32 18.71
N LYS A 226 -17.42 5.43 19.55
CA LYS A 226 -17.09 6.66 20.27
C LYS A 226 -16.86 7.83 19.32
N TYR A 227 -16.20 7.59 18.19
CA TYR A 227 -15.97 8.59 17.17
C TYR A 227 -17.26 9.06 16.49
N LEU A 228 -18.14 8.13 16.09
CA LEU A 228 -19.44 8.44 15.48
C LEU A 228 -20.35 9.22 16.44
N MET A 229 -20.43 8.82 17.71
CA MET A 229 -21.18 9.56 18.74
C MET A 229 -20.64 10.99 18.93
N ALA A 230 -19.33 11.19 18.86
CA ALA A 230 -18.74 12.53 18.90
C ALA A 230 -19.09 13.37 17.68
N LEU A 231 -19.18 12.77 16.48
CA LEU A 231 -19.64 13.46 15.27
C LEU A 231 -21.10 13.87 15.37
N GLN A 232 -21.97 13.01 15.91
CA GLN A 232 -23.39 13.30 16.11
C GLN A 232 -23.60 14.45 17.08
N ARG A 233 -22.96 14.40 18.25
CA ARG A 233 -23.04 15.50 19.25
C ARG A 233 -22.56 16.84 18.70
N LYS A 234 -21.62 16.84 17.76
CA LYS A 234 -21.07 18.05 17.13
C LYS A 234 -21.83 18.49 15.87
N GLY A 235 -22.94 17.83 15.52
CA GLY A 235 -23.72 18.16 14.33
C GLY A 235 -22.93 18.05 13.02
N SER A 236 -22.01 17.09 12.91
CA SER A 236 -21.18 16.97 11.72
C SER A 236 -22.01 16.64 10.47
N PRO A 237 -21.80 17.34 9.33
CA PRO A 237 -22.46 17.00 8.06
C PRO A 237 -22.18 15.57 7.57
N LEU A 238 -21.14 14.92 8.11
CA LEU A 238 -20.86 13.52 7.81
C LEU A 238 -21.95 12.58 8.33
N VAL A 239 -22.59 12.91 9.46
CA VAL A 239 -23.64 12.07 10.08
C VAL A 239 -24.89 12.02 9.20
N GLN A 240 -25.26 13.14 8.58
CA GLN A 240 -26.37 13.18 7.61
C GLN A 240 -26.07 12.32 6.38
N ASN A 241 -24.82 12.36 5.90
CA ASN A 241 -24.40 11.52 4.77
C ASN A 241 -24.38 10.03 5.12
N LEU A 242 -24.05 9.68 6.37
CA LEU A 242 -24.04 8.31 6.85
C LEU A 242 -25.44 7.68 6.85
N ALA A 243 -26.46 8.44 7.25
CA ALA A 243 -27.86 7.99 7.20
C ALA A 243 -28.32 7.70 5.76
N LEU A 244 -28.00 8.58 4.81
CA LEU A 244 -28.38 8.43 3.39
C LEU A 244 -27.70 7.23 2.70
N THR A 245 -26.51 6.83 3.15
CA THR A 245 -25.81 5.64 2.62
C THR A 245 -26.27 4.33 3.25
N GLY A 246 -27.00 4.37 4.37
CA GLY A 246 -27.57 3.20 5.02
C GLY A 246 -28.87 2.71 4.37
N GLU A 247 -29.61 3.60 3.70
CA GLU A 247 -30.86 3.28 2.98
C GLU A 247 -30.64 2.67 1.59
N THR A 248 -29.40 2.61 1.12
CA THR A 248 -29.04 2.14 -0.24
C THR A 248 -28.30 0.79 -0.26
N LYS A 249 -28.36 0.02 0.84
CA LYS A 249 -27.86 -1.35 0.91
C LYS A 249 -28.97 -2.34 1.18
#